data_AF-A0A128A2K5-F1
#
_entry.id   AF-A0A128A2K5-F1
#
_cell.length_a   1.000
_cell.length_b   1.000
_cell.length_c   1.000
_cell.angle_alpha   90.00
_cell.angle_beta   90.00
_cell.angle_gamma   90.00
#
_symmetry.space_group_name_H-M   'P 1'
#
loop_
_entity.id
_entity.type
_entity.pdbx_description
1 polymer ?
#
loop_
_entity_poly.entity_id
_entity_poly.type
_entity_poly.pdbx_seq_one_letter_code
_entity_poly.pdbx_strand_id
1 'polypeptide(L)'
;MLKFQNKIVVITGSGTGIGKAIAIKFAENGANIVILGRRKEPLEEAAKELEQVIANAKSNSFVKIFPGVDVSDEEGVSKMFEDLKKSHGAVDIVVNNAGVSGPVTCFPNAPISEFKSTVGIHLTGTFWTSTQAIKTMKPGSKIVTISTFFTEERPYEQRPYRFRSPYTASQGAKNRLAEAMSWEITDKKIISIATNPGPVHSDRIYKTVYPKAAAEFMRVSGFESLTPEEVESVNADVLPLLGESENTVKQGIAQAAAKLAKSKSITSESDIEKLGTTISSLLAKIQSIAEKVQNNTSKMIADEQFLTQQQVAETVLMLSDDNIAQILNGKVIPGDRVFYPVKPHIACSIPETQANFSSKVVVLALDATDESDVTRTESLAQKIESAGGKTVILISKTSSKAAEERLSKFHSHVMDLTSQENVKRMLNTATQKVGPINTVIYITGKVPQNSKFVDLSRKDWDGLVDKFINTPAIFMQESLGVFVPGGAKNPPLFKGKEGNMIIIGPDMPAGAKVTGAERARVEVFRGALRPFATTVNQELSDVLKSKVRMQLILPGSVEGTESNNDNIMKAISYFTSGKAVNNAEIIYYPDETRS
;
A
#
# COMPACT_ATOMS: atom_id res chain seq x y z
N MET A 1 16.12 22.48 -31.90
CA MET A 1 14.84 22.57 -31.16
C MET A 1 15.03 21.79 -29.87
N LEU A 2 14.61 22.32 -28.72
CA LEU A 2 14.70 21.58 -27.46
C LEU A 2 13.81 20.33 -27.52
N LYS A 3 14.20 19.27 -26.81
CA LYS A 3 13.65 17.93 -26.97
C LYS A 3 12.13 17.86 -26.73
N PHE A 4 11.63 18.59 -25.74
CA PHE A 4 10.22 18.63 -25.37
C PHE A 4 9.58 19.98 -25.71
N GLN A 5 10.12 20.71 -26.68
CA GLN A 5 9.59 22.01 -27.12
C GLN A 5 8.09 21.92 -27.41
N ASN A 6 7.31 22.83 -26.82
CA ASN A 6 5.85 22.95 -26.97
C ASN A 6 5.03 21.80 -26.37
N LYS A 7 5.65 20.83 -25.68
CA LYS A 7 4.94 19.74 -25.00
C LYS A 7 4.37 20.21 -23.67
N ILE A 8 3.11 19.90 -23.38
CA ILE A 8 2.48 20.18 -22.08
C ILE A 8 2.70 19.00 -21.13
N VAL A 9 3.43 19.25 -20.04
CA VAL A 9 3.77 18.26 -19.01
C VAL A 9 3.08 18.62 -17.70
N VAL A 10 2.22 17.73 -17.21
CA VAL A 10 1.54 17.86 -15.93
C VAL A 10 2.24 16.97 -14.90
N ILE A 11 2.72 17.55 -13.80
CA ILE A 11 3.39 16.81 -12.73
C ILE A 11 2.62 16.97 -11.43
N THR A 12 2.15 15.87 -10.85
CA THR A 12 1.44 15.88 -9.57
C THR A 12 2.42 15.95 -8.38
N GLY A 13 2.08 16.70 -7.34
CA GLY A 13 2.91 16.80 -6.14
C GLY A 13 4.28 17.46 -6.41
N SER A 14 4.27 18.54 -7.18
CA SER A 14 5.46 19.13 -7.83
C SER A 14 5.99 20.41 -7.18
N GLY A 15 5.43 20.84 -6.05
CA GLY A 15 5.97 21.99 -5.31
C GLY A 15 7.31 21.72 -4.61
N THR A 16 7.66 20.45 -4.36
CA THR A 16 8.92 20.08 -3.69
C THR A 16 9.46 18.74 -4.21
N GLY A 17 10.70 18.41 -3.83
CA GLY A 17 11.26 17.07 -4.00
C GLY A 17 11.36 16.60 -5.45
N ILE A 18 11.14 15.30 -5.65
CA ILE A 18 11.20 14.62 -6.96
C ILE A 18 10.30 15.31 -8.00
N GLY A 19 9.07 15.68 -7.63
CA GLY A 19 8.15 16.33 -8.56
C GLY A 19 8.65 17.68 -9.06
N LYS A 20 9.27 18.49 -8.19
CA LYS A 20 9.90 19.75 -8.60
C LYS A 20 11.12 19.50 -9.50
N ALA A 21 11.96 18.54 -9.15
CA ALA A 21 13.13 18.18 -9.96
C ALA A 21 12.73 17.70 -11.38
N ILE A 22 11.65 16.92 -11.49
CA ILE A 22 11.07 16.51 -12.77
C ILE A 22 10.61 17.73 -13.58
N ALA A 23 9.85 18.64 -12.94
CA ALA A 23 9.37 19.86 -13.58
C ALA A 23 10.52 20.71 -14.13
N ILE A 24 11.59 20.90 -13.35
CA ILE A 24 12.81 21.63 -13.76
C ILE A 24 13.46 20.94 -14.96
N LYS A 25 13.65 19.62 -14.92
CA LYS A 25 14.29 18.87 -16.01
C LYS A 25 13.51 18.98 -17.32
N PHE A 26 12.17 18.97 -17.27
CA PHE A 26 11.35 19.19 -18.46
C PHE A 26 11.42 20.64 -18.96
N ALA A 27 11.44 21.62 -18.06
CA ALA A 27 11.58 23.04 -18.42
C ALA A 27 12.92 23.34 -19.12
N GLU A 28 14.03 22.75 -18.62
CA GLU A 28 15.35 22.79 -19.28
C GLU A 28 15.30 22.26 -20.72
N ASN A 29 14.34 21.37 -21.01
CA ASN A 29 14.15 20.76 -22.32
C ASN A 29 12.97 21.39 -23.11
N GLY A 30 12.53 22.59 -22.74
CA GLY A 30 11.59 23.42 -23.51
C GLY A 30 10.12 23.02 -23.37
N ALA A 31 9.77 22.22 -22.38
CA ALA A 31 8.39 21.85 -22.13
C ALA A 31 7.62 22.98 -21.43
N ASN A 32 6.33 23.07 -21.74
CA ASN A 32 5.36 23.81 -20.96
C ASN A 32 5.02 23.02 -19.69
N ILE A 33 5.13 23.66 -18.53
CA ILE A 33 5.05 22.97 -17.25
C ILE A 33 3.75 23.33 -16.52
N VAL A 34 3.04 22.29 -16.10
CA VAL A 34 1.88 22.41 -15.21
C VAL A 34 2.22 21.71 -13.89
N ILE A 35 2.30 22.49 -12.81
CA ILE A 35 2.54 21.99 -11.45
C ILE A 35 1.28 22.08 -10.60
N LEU A 36 1.05 21.06 -9.77
CA LEU A 36 -0.10 21.01 -8.87
C LEU A 36 0.23 20.37 -7.52
N GLY A 37 -0.57 20.72 -6.53
CA GLY A 37 -0.51 20.17 -5.18
C GLY A 37 -1.30 21.00 -4.18
N ARG A 38 -1.37 20.51 -2.94
CA ARG A 38 -2.22 21.08 -1.88
C ARG A 38 -1.75 22.43 -1.35
N ARG A 39 -0.44 22.64 -1.25
CA ARG A 39 0.17 23.83 -0.62
C ARG A 39 0.52 24.86 -1.68
N LYS A 40 0.07 26.09 -1.49
CA LYS A 40 0.24 27.18 -2.45
C LYS A 40 1.68 27.71 -2.44
N GLU A 41 2.24 27.97 -1.27
CA GLU A 41 3.54 28.63 -1.13
C GLU A 41 4.68 27.84 -1.81
N PRO A 42 4.83 26.52 -1.59
CA PRO A 42 5.88 25.76 -2.28
C PRO A 42 5.69 25.69 -3.81
N LEU A 43 4.45 25.79 -4.30
CA LEU A 43 4.19 25.82 -5.75
C LEU A 43 4.59 27.17 -6.35
N GLU A 44 4.33 28.28 -5.65
CA GLU A 44 4.75 29.61 -6.10
C GLU A 44 6.28 29.75 -6.11
N GLU A 45 6.97 29.20 -5.11
CA GLU A 45 8.43 29.11 -5.10
C GLU A 45 8.97 28.28 -6.26
N ALA A 46 8.39 27.09 -6.49
CA ALA A 46 8.77 26.24 -7.62
C ALA A 46 8.50 26.93 -8.97
N ALA A 47 7.40 27.68 -9.10
CA ALA A 47 7.08 28.40 -10.33
C ALA A 47 8.12 29.47 -10.67
N LYS A 48 8.56 30.26 -9.69
CA LYS A 48 9.61 31.27 -9.89
C LYS A 48 10.93 30.64 -10.36
N GLU A 49 11.29 29.50 -9.76
CA GLU A 49 12.49 28.74 -10.17
C GLU A 49 12.35 28.22 -11.62
N LEU A 50 11.18 27.69 -11.98
CA LEU A 50 10.88 27.23 -13.33
C LEU A 50 10.91 28.35 -14.37
N GLU A 51 10.38 29.53 -14.06
CA GLU A 51 10.44 30.71 -14.93
C GLU A 51 11.89 31.12 -15.22
N GLN A 52 12.76 31.07 -14.22
CA GLN A 52 14.19 31.33 -14.40
C GLN A 52 14.86 30.27 -15.28
N VAL A 53 14.54 29.00 -15.08
CA VAL A 53 15.03 27.88 -15.91
C VAL A 53 14.61 28.05 -17.37
N ILE A 54 13.35 28.41 -17.61
CA ILE A 54 12.80 28.65 -18.96
C ILE A 54 13.53 29.81 -19.65
N ALA A 55 13.75 30.91 -18.93
CA ALA A 55 14.50 32.06 -19.44
C ALA A 55 15.95 31.69 -19.80
N ASN A 56 16.62 30.91 -18.94
CA ASN A 56 17.98 30.43 -19.18
C ASN A 56 18.05 29.48 -20.38
N ALA A 57 17.04 28.63 -20.56
CA ALA A 57 16.92 27.73 -21.72
C ALA A 57 16.55 28.48 -23.02
N LYS A 58 16.25 29.79 -22.95
CA LYS A 58 15.78 30.63 -24.06
C LYS A 58 14.57 30.01 -24.79
N SER A 59 13.68 29.39 -24.02
CA SER A 59 12.45 28.78 -24.54
C SER A 59 11.26 29.69 -24.29
N ASN A 60 10.25 29.64 -25.17
CA ASN A 60 8.99 30.36 -24.99
C ASN A 60 7.96 29.55 -24.18
N SER A 61 8.43 28.69 -23.28
CA SER A 61 7.58 27.80 -22.49
C SER A 61 6.86 28.57 -21.39
N PHE A 62 5.72 28.07 -20.92
CA PHE A 62 5.00 28.65 -19.78
C PHE A 62 5.06 27.77 -18.54
N VAL A 63 4.78 28.37 -17.38
CA VAL A 63 4.51 27.69 -16.11
C VAL A 63 3.07 27.97 -15.68
N LYS A 64 2.30 26.93 -15.38
CA LYS A 64 0.95 27.02 -14.82
C LYS A 64 0.89 26.31 -13.48
N ILE A 65 0.35 26.98 -12.47
CA ILE A 65 0.16 26.40 -11.13
C ILE A 65 -1.32 26.10 -10.85
N PHE A 66 -1.58 24.98 -10.18
CA PHE A 66 -2.88 24.63 -9.59
C PHE A 66 -2.73 24.29 -8.10
N PRO A 67 -2.79 25.30 -7.21
CA PRO A 67 -2.73 25.10 -5.77
C PRO A 67 -4.07 24.54 -5.23
N GLY A 68 -4.02 23.88 -4.08
CA GLY A 68 -5.21 23.32 -3.41
C GLY A 68 -5.70 22.00 -4.00
N VAL A 69 -5.10 21.49 -5.08
CA VAL A 69 -5.50 20.22 -5.67
C VAL A 69 -4.95 19.05 -4.85
N ASP A 70 -5.86 18.29 -4.23
CA ASP A 70 -5.59 16.96 -3.69
C ASP A 70 -5.87 15.93 -4.79
N VAL A 71 -4.90 15.07 -5.10
CA VAL A 71 -5.07 14.05 -6.15
C VAL A 71 -6.13 13.02 -5.80
N SER A 72 -6.43 12.82 -4.51
CA SER A 72 -7.49 11.93 -4.06
C SER A 72 -8.89 12.56 -4.17
N ASP A 73 -8.99 13.87 -4.42
CA ASP A 73 -10.27 14.56 -4.59
C ASP A 73 -10.76 14.45 -6.04
N GLU A 74 -12.00 14.01 -6.23
CA GLU A 74 -12.57 13.79 -7.57
C GLU A 74 -12.74 15.11 -8.32
N GLU A 75 -13.43 16.07 -7.69
CA GLU A 75 -13.81 17.32 -8.30
C GLU A 75 -12.60 18.21 -8.60
N GLY A 76 -11.65 18.29 -7.67
CA GLY A 76 -10.44 19.10 -7.80
C GLY A 76 -9.61 18.69 -9.00
N VAL A 77 -9.40 17.39 -9.21
CA VAL A 77 -8.65 16.87 -10.37
C VAL A 77 -9.44 17.08 -11.67
N SER A 78 -10.75 16.80 -11.67
CA SER A 78 -11.59 16.98 -12.87
C SER A 78 -11.64 18.44 -13.32
N LYS A 79 -11.92 19.38 -12.42
CA LYS A 79 -11.96 20.82 -12.71
C LYS A 79 -10.61 21.32 -13.23
N MET A 80 -9.50 20.86 -12.63
CA MET A 80 -8.15 21.21 -13.07
C MET A 80 -7.89 20.81 -14.54
N PHE A 81 -8.24 19.58 -14.94
CA PHE A 81 -8.05 19.15 -16.33
C PHE A 81 -9.00 19.84 -17.31
N GLU A 82 -10.23 20.15 -16.90
CA GLU A 82 -11.15 20.95 -17.71
C GLU A 82 -10.60 22.36 -17.98
N ASP A 83 -10.13 23.02 -16.93
CA ASP A 83 -9.53 24.36 -17.02
C ASP A 83 -8.26 24.34 -17.87
N LEU A 84 -7.41 23.33 -17.69
CA LEU A 84 -6.20 23.16 -18.50
C LEU A 84 -6.54 22.97 -19.98
N LYS A 85 -7.52 22.11 -20.29
CA LYS A 85 -7.96 21.86 -21.66
C LYS A 85 -8.51 23.13 -22.32
N LYS A 86 -9.32 23.92 -21.59
CA LYS A 86 -9.88 25.18 -22.09
C LYS A 86 -8.80 26.24 -22.35
N SER A 87 -7.79 26.31 -21.48
CA SER A 87 -6.80 27.40 -21.51
C SER A 87 -5.56 27.11 -22.37
N HIS A 88 -5.06 25.87 -22.39
CA HIS A 88 -3.79 25.52 -23.03
C HIS A 88 -3.89 24.31 -23.99
N GLY A 89 -4.98 23.56 -23.96
CA GLY A 89 -5.24 22.45 -24.89
C GLY A 89 -4.86 21.07 -24.34
N ALA A 90 -4.37 20.21 -25.23
CA ALA A 90 -4.14 18.79 -24.95
C ALA A 90 -2.87 18.56 -24.12
N VAL A 91 -2.93 17.62 -23.18
CA VAL A 91 -1.76 17.21 -22.40
C VAL A 91 -0.92 16.19 -23.19
N ASP A 92 0.39 16.39 -23.24
CA ASP A 92 1.31 15.45 -23.88
C ASP A 92 1.83 14.42 -22.89
N ILE A 93 2.18 14.83 -21.67
CA ILE A 93 2.79 13.97 -20.65
C ILE A 93 2.13 14.24 -19.29
N VAL A 94 1.73 13.18 -18.60
CA VAL A 94 1.37 13.23 -17.18
C VAL A 94 2.37 12.42 -16.38
N VAL A 95 2.83 13.01 -15.28
CA VAL A 95 3.67 12.36 -14.30
C VAL A 95 2.91 12.21 -12.98
N ASN A 96 2.51 10.97 -12.67
CA ASN A 96 1.89 10.61 -11.40
C ASN A 96 2.98 10.45 -10.34
N ASN A 97 3.35 11.56 -9.68
CA ASN A 97 4.40 11.62 -8.65
C ASN A 97 3.85 11.87 -7.24
N ALA A 98 2.65 12.45 -7.09
CA ALA A 98 2.09 12.77 -5.78
C ALA A 98 2.04 11.54 -4.86
N GLY A 99 2.37 11.76 -3.58
CA GLY A 99 2.38 10.69 -2.59
C GLY A 99 2.68 11.18 -1.18
N VAL A 100 2.25 10.40 -0.20
CA VAL A 100 2.48 10.64 1.24
C VAL A 100 3.23 9.48 1.88
N SER A 101 3.76 9.68 3.08
CA SER A 101 4.36 8.58 3.85
C SER A 101 3.32 7.53 4.27
N GLY A 102 2.10 7.99 4.57
CA GLY A 102 1.12 7.20 5.32
C GLY A 102 1.55 6.99 6.78
N PRO A 103 0.80 6.18 7.53
CA PRO A 103 1.19 5.80 8.88
C PRO A 103 2.51 5.02 8.81
N VAL A 104 3.39 5.28 9.78
CA VAL A 104 4.67 4.57 9.94
C VAL A 104 4.62 3.84 11.28
N THR A 105 3.85 2.76 11.32
CA THR A 105 3.64 1.93 12.51
C THR A 105 3.29 0.49 12.08
N CYS A 106 3.35 -0.48 12.98
CA CYS A 106 2.92 -1.85 12.67
C CYS A 106 1.44 -1.87 12.25
N PHE A 107 1.08 -2.77 11.34
CA PHE A 107 -0.29 -2.92 10.84
C PHE A 107 -1.37 -3.03 11.93
N PRO A 108 -1.19 -3.76 13.06
CA PRO A 108 -2.17 -3.74 14.16
C PRO A 108 -2.47 -2.36 14.76
N ASN A 109 -1.51 -1.43 14.69
CA ASN A 109 -1.61 -0.09 15.27
C ASN A 109 -1.90 1.01 14.24
N ALA A 110 -1.89 0.68 12.94
CA ALA A 110 -2.09 1.66 11.87
C ALA A 110 -3.57 2.12 11.84
N PRO A 111 -3.87 3.42 11.96
CA PRO A 111 -5.25 3.89 11.85
C PRO A 111 -5.84 3.55 10.48
N ILE A 112 -7.02 2.91 10.44
CA ILE A 112 -7.69 2.54 9.18
C ILE A 112 -7.98 3.77 8.32
N SER A 113 -8.31 4.92 8.93
CA SER A 113 -8.52 6.18 8.20
C SER A 113 -7.25 6.63 7.46
N GLU A 114 -6.08 6.54 8.09
CA GLU A 114 -4.80 6.84 7.45
C GLU A 114 -4.38 5.79 6.42
N PHE A 115 -4.73 4.52 6.65
CA PHE A 115 -4.57 3.46 5.65
C PHE A 115 -5.36 3.81 4.38
N LYS A 116 -6.66 4.08 4.51
CA LYS A 116 -7.54 4.47 3.40
C LYS A 116 -7.05 5.74 2.70
N SER A 117 -6.65 6.76 3.45
CA SER A 117 -6.10 8.00 2.90
C SER A 117 -4.82 7.74 2.08
N THR A 118 -3.93 6.87 2.57
CA THR A 118 -2.70 6.50 1.85
C THR A 118 -3.03 5.80 0.54
N VAL A 119 -3.95 4.84 0.55
CA VAL A 119 -4.43 4.16 -0.67
C VAL A 119 -5.10 5.16 -1.62
N GLY A 120 -5.95 6.05 -1.11
CA GLY A 120 -6.64 7.07 -1.89
C GLY A 120 -5.69 8.03 -2.60
N ILE A 121 -4.64 8.50 -1.92
CA ILE A 121 -3.67 9.41 -2.52
C ILE A 121 -2.80 8.70 -3.56
N HIS A 122 -2.25 7.54 -3.20
CA HIS A 122 -1.30 6.85 -4.08
C HIS A 122 -2.03 6.20 -5.25
N LEU A 123 -2.98 5.31 -4.99
CA LEU A 123 -3.62 4.51 -6.02
C LEU A 123 -4.76 5.27 -6.71
N THR A 124 -5.77 5.70 -5.96
CA THR A 124 -6.94 6.39 -6.54
C THR A 124 -6.56 7.71 -7.18
N GLY A 125 -5.65 8.48 -6.57
CA GLY A 125 -5.18 9.73 -7.19
C GLY A 125 -4.40 9.52 -8.48
N THR A 126 -3.59 8.46 -8.57
CA THR A 126 -2.93 8.06 -9.82
C THR A 126 -3.95 7.65 -10.89
N PHE A 127 -4.92 6.82 -10.51
CA PHE A 127 -6.00 6.41 -11.40
C PHE A 127 -6.79 7.59 -11.94
N TRP A 128 -7.29 8.46 -11.06
CA TRP A 128 -8.17 9.55 -11.46
C TRP A 128 -7.42 10.63 -12.25
N THR A 129 -6.19 10.97 -11.86
CA THR A 129 -5.34 11.88 -12.66
C THR A 129 -5.13 11.33 -14.07
N SER A 130 -4.82 10.05 -14.20
CA SER A 130 -4.58 9.41 -15.49
C SER A 130 -5.84 9.36 -16.36
N THR A 131 -7.00 9.01 -15.80
CA THR A 131 -8.26 8.96 -16.55
C THR A 131 -8.73 10.33 -17.02
N GLN A 132 -8.61 11.37 -16.18
CA GLN A 132 -8.91 12.74 -16.62
C GLN A 132 -7.93 13.23 -17.69
N ALA A 133 -6.65 12.87 -17.58
CA ALA A 133 -5.66 13.20 -18.60
C ALA A 133 -5.97 12.56 -19.95
N ILE A 134 -6.33 11.27 -19.98
CA ILE A 134 -6.67 10.52 -21.19
C ILE A 134 -7.77 11.21 -22.01
N LYS A 135 -8.73 11.91 -21.37
CA LYS A 135 -9.79 12.68 -22.03
C LYS A 135 -9.29 13.93 -22.79
N THR A 136 -8.06 14.33 -22.54
CA THR A 136 -7.41 15.51 -23.14
C THR A 136 -6.23 15.14 -24.04
N MET A 137 -5.65 13.95 -23.85
CA MET A 137 -4.45 13.47 -24.53
C MET A 137 -4.70 13.13 -26.00
N LYS A 138 -3.61 13.09 -26.78
CA LYS A 138 -3.58 12.76 -28.20
C LYS A 138 -2.77 11.48 -28.44
N PRO A 139 -2.86 10.86 -29.62
CA PRO A 139 -1.93 9.80 -30.02
C PRO A 139 -0.47 10.20 -29.78
N GLY A 140 0.30 9.33 -29.13
CA GLY A 140 1.68 9.56 -28.74
C GLY A 140 1.87 10.24 -27.38
N SER A 141 0.81 10.61 -26.66
CA SER A 141 0.93 11.09 -25.26
C SER A 141 1.42 9.98 -24.31
N LYS A 142 2.01 10.36 -23.17
CA LYS A 142 2.58 9.43 -22.18
C LYS A 142 2.01 9.67 -20.78
N ILE A 143 1.82 8.58 -20.06
CA ILE A 143 1.55 8.55 -18.63
C ILE A 143 2.76 7.87 -17.98
N VAL A 144 3.48 8.61 -17.15
CA VAL A 144 4.62 8.10 -16.37
C VAL A 144 4.25 8.06 -14.90
N THR A 145 4.23 6.88 -14.32
CA THR A 145 3.85 6.69 -12.91
C THR A 145 5.09 6.44 -12.05
N ILE A 146 5.29 7.28 -11.03
CA ILE A 146 6.36 7.08 -10.05
C ILE A 146 5.79 6.21 -8.94
N SER A 147 6.36 5.01 -8.79
CA SER A 147 6.02 4.07 -7.73
C SER A 147 7.20 3.92 -6.78
N THR A 148 7.62 2.70 -6.45
CA THR A 148 8.70 2.47 -5.50
C THR A 148 9.28 1.07 -5.63
N PHE A 149 10.59 1.00 -5.40
CA PHE A 149 11.31 -0.25 -5.25
C PHE A 149 10.84 -1.12 -4.07
N PHE A 150 10.24 -0.56 -3.02
CA PHE A 150 9.77 -1.32 -1.85
C PHE A 150 8.48 -2.13 -2.07
N THR A 151 8.30 -2.67 -3.29
CA THR A 151 7.17 -3.51 -3.71
C THR A 151 7.66 -4.57 -4.70
N GLU A 152 6.75 -5.10 -5.52
CA GLU A 152 7.09 -5.98 -6.62
C GLU A 152 7.39 -5.21 -7.92
N GLU A 153 8.61 -5.37 -8.44
CA GLU A 153 8.89 -5.12 -9.86
C GLU A 153 8.18 -6.19 -10.71
N ARG A 154 8.30 -7.45 -10.30
CA ARG A 154 7.63 -8.62 -10.88
C ARG A 154 6.87 -9.38 -9.79
N PRO A 155 5.77 -10.08 -10.12
CA PRO A 155 4.94 -10.76 -9.13
C PRO A 155 5.70 -11.66 -8.13
N TYR A 156 6.81 -12.28 -8.54
CA TYR A 156 7.59 -13.21 -7.71
C TYR A 156 8.60 -12.55 -6.77
N GLU A 157 8.85 -11.25 -6.90
CA GLU A 157 9.86 -10.54 -6.13
C GLU A 157 9.22 -9.61 -5.12
N GLN A 158 9.09 -10.07 -3.87
CA GLN A 158 8.46 -9.28 -2.82
C GLN A 158 9.50 -8.62 -1.91
N ARG A 159 9.33 -7.32 -1.70
CA ARG A 159 10.26 -6.44 -0.99
C ARG A 159 9.56 -5.82 0.22
N PRO A 160 9.28 -6.61 1.28
CA PRO A 160 8.46 -6.13 2.39
C PRO A 160 9.10 -4.93 3.07
N TYR A 161 8.28 -3.95 3.44
CA TYR A 161 8.74 -2.69 4.01
C TYR A 161 8.03 -2.42 5.33
N ARG A 162 8.62 -2.95 6.40
CA ARG A 162 8.07 -2.86 7.76
C ARG A 162 7.58 -1.45 8.10
N PHE A 163 6.41 -1.42 8.74
CA PHE A 163 5.68 -0.25 9.18
C PHE A 163 5.02 0.55 8.06
N ARG A 164 5.00 0.02 6.83
CA ARG A 164 4.55 0.74 5.62
C ARG A 164 3.50 -0.05 4.84
N SER A 165 2.74 -0.92 5.50
CA SER A 165 1.73 -1.79 4.87
C SER A 165 0.73 -1.07 3.93
N PRO A 166 0.11 0.09 4.24
CA PRO A 166 -0.73 0.79 3.26
C PRO A 166 0.06 1.35 2.07
N TYR A 167 1.30 1.76 2.30
CA TYR A 167 2.16 2.30 1.26
C TYR A 167 2.60 1.21 0.29
N THR A 168 3.02 0.04 0.78
CA THR A 168 3.41 -1.09 -0.08
C THR A 168 2.22 -1.67 -0.84
N ALA A 169 1.04 -1.76 -0.20
CA ALA A 169 -0.20 -2.15 -0.86
C ALA A 169 -0.55 -1.23 -2.04
N SER A 170 -0.61 0.08 -1.79
CA SER A 170 -0.98 1.06 -2.82
C SER A 170 0.05 1.18 -3.95
N GLN A 171 1.34 1.10 -3.65
CA GLN A 171 2.40 1.18 -4.65
C GLN A 171 2.49 -0.08 -5.51
N GLY A 172 2.24 -1.27 -4.94
CA GLY A 172 2.15 -2.51 -5.71
C GLY A 172 0.97 -2.48 -6.68
N ALA A 173 -0.17 -1.98 -6.23
CA ALA A 173 -1.33 -1.74 -7.09
C ALA A 173 -1.03 -0.76 -8.23
N LYS A 174 -0.28 0.33 -7.97
CA LYS A 174 0.09 1.32 -8.99
C LYS A 174 0.97 0.73 -10.11
N ASN A 175 1.91 -0.16 -9.77
CA ASN A 175 2.75 -0.83 -10.78
C ASN A 175 1.87 -1.57 -11.79
N ARG A 176 0.96 -2.38 -11.26
CA ARG A 176 0.02 -3.19 -12.04
C ARG A 176 -1.04 -2.32 -12.74
N LEU A 177 -1.43 -1.19 -12.16
CA LEU A 177 -2.34 -0.23 -12.80
C LEU A 177 -1.71 0.37 -14.05
N ALA A 178 -0.41 0.73 -14.03
CA ALA A 178 0.27 1.24 -15.21
C ALA A 178 0.29 0.20 -16.35
N GLU A 179 0.51 -1.07 -16.02
CA GLU A 179 0.43 -2.19 -16.95
C GLU A 179 -0.99 -2.37 -17.50
N ALA A 180 -2.02 -2.41 -16.62
CA ALA A 180 -3.43 -2.54 -17.01
C ALA A 180 -3.89 -1.41 -17.92
N MET A 181 -3.52 -0.15 -17.61
CA MET A 181 -3.83 0.99 -18.46
C MET A 181 -3.20 0.84 -19.86
N SER A 182 -1.97 0.33 -19.96
CA SER A 182 -1.32 0.14 -21.26
C SER A 182 -2.10 -0.78 -22.19
N TRP A 183 -2.70 -1.85 -21.65
CA TRP A 183 -3.61 -2.73 -22.40
C TRP A 183 -4.87 -1.99 -22.84
N GLU A 184 -5.48 -1.22 -21.94
CA GLU A 184 -6.80 -0.61 -22.16
C GLU A 184 -6.79 0.60 -23.10
N ILE A 185 -5.67 1.33 -23.18
CA ILE A 185 -5.53 2.57 -23.97
C ILE A 185 -4.69 2.42 -25.24
N THR A 186 -4.33 1.18 -25.61
CA THR A 186 -3.57 0.89 -26.84
C THR A 186 -4.28 1.42 -28.09
N ASP A 187 -5.61 1.34 -28.14
CA ASP A 187 -6.45 1.88 -29.23
C ASP A 187 -6.34 3.41 -29.37
N LYS A 188 -6.11 4.12 -28.26
CA LYS A 188 -5.86 5.57 -28.23
C LYS A 188 -4.42 5.94 -28.63
N LYS A 189 -3.53 4.96 -28.80
CA LYS A 189 -2.09 5.15 -29.05
C LYS A 189 -1.42 6.00 -27.95
N ILE A 190 -1.87 5.85 -26.71
CA ILE A 190 -1.28 6.48 -25.52
C ILE A 190 -0.40 5.43 -24.82
N ILE A 191 0.73 5.88 -24.27
CA ILE A 191 1.69 5.02 -23.60
C ILE A 191 1.55 5.15 -22.09
N SER A 192 1.63 4.03 -21.36
CA SER A 192 1.62 3.98 -19.90
C SER A 192 2.83 3.22 -19.40
N ILE A 193 3.66 3.88 -18.59
CA ILE A 193 4.92 3.34 -18.05
C ILE A 193 4.97 3.66 -16.56
N ALA A 194 5.49 2.73 -15.75
CA ALA A 194 5.84 3.01 -14.36
C ALA A 194 7.35 2.93 -14.16
N THR A 195 7.85 3.61 -13.13
CA THR A 195 9.23 3.45 -12.67
C THR A 195 9.30 3.33 -11.16
N ASN A 196 10.23 2.48 -10.69
CA ASN A 196 10.43 2.15 -9.29
C ASN A 196 11.75 2.75 -8.79
N PRO A 197 11.80 4.04 -8.40
CA PRO A 197 12.99 4.58 -7.78
C PRO A 197 13.28 3.88 -6.44
N GLY A 198 14.56 3.69 -6.18
CA GLY A 198 15.09 3.30 -4.87
C GLY A 198 14.99 4.42 -3.83
N PRO A 199 15.75 4.34 -2.72
CA PRO A 199 15.89 5.44 -1.77
C PRO A 199 16.42 6.70 -2.47
N VAL A 200 15.80 7.86 -2.17
CA VAL A 200 16.15 9.16 -2.76
C VAL A 200 16.52 10.14 -1.66
N HIS A 201 17.66 10.81 -1.80
CA HIS A 201 18.11 11.88 -0.91
C HIS A 201 17.05 12.98 -0.79
N SER A 202 16.48 13.11 0.40
CA SER A 202 15.44 14.10 0.71
C SER A 202 15.25 14.25 2.21
N ASP A 203 14.81 15.44 2.64
CA ASP A 203 14.35 15.69 4.02
C ASP A 203 13.30 14.66 4.46
N ARG A 204 12.47 14.17 3.52
CA ARG A 204 11.46 13.15 3.81
C ARG A 204 12.07 11.85 4.35
N ILE A 205 13.16 11.36 3.76
CA ILE A 205 13.79 10.13 4.24
C ILE A 205 14.46 10.36 5.61
N TYR A 206 15.17 11.47 5.76
CA TYR A 206 16.02 11.74 6.93
C TYR A 206 15.27 12.26 8.15
N LYS A 207 14.23 13.06 7.95
CA LYS A 207 13.47 13.71 9.04
C LYS A 207 12.14 13.03 9.30
N THR A 208 11.67 12.16 8.41
CA THR A 208 10.34 11.53 8.54
C THR A 208 10.40 10.01 8.53
N VAL A 209 10.84 9.38 7.43
CA VAL A 209 10.63 7.94 7.24
C VAL A 209 11.50 7.10 8.18
N TYR A 210 12.82 7.30 8.18
CA TYR A 210 13.71 6.51 9.05
C TYR A 210 13.54 6.83 10.54
N PRO A 211 13.41 8.11 10.96
CA PRO A 211 13.13 8.41 12.36
C PRO A 211 11.82 7.83 12.87
N LYS A 212 10.72 7.90 12.09
CA LYS A 212 9.44 7.31 12.51
C LYS A 212 9.52 5.79 12.59
N ALA A 213 10.20 5.13 11.67
CA ALA A 213 10.43 3.69 11.74
C ALA A 213 11.27 3.30 12.98
N ALA A 214 12.32 4.07 13.28
CA ALA A 214 13.12 3.89 14.48
C ALA A 214 12.30 4.10 15.77
N ALA A 215 11.47 5.14 15.80
CA ALA A 215 10.53 5.41 16.89
C ALA A 215 9.52 4.29 17.11
N GLU A 216 8.97 3.72 16.04
CA GLU A 216 8.08 2.55 16.11
C GLU A 216 8.82 1.32 16.66
N PHE A 217 10.09 1.10 16.29
CA PHE A 217 10.88 0.04 16.92
C PHE A 217 10.98 0.23 18.43
N MET A 218 11.23 1.47 18.89
CA MET A 218 11.29 1.77 20.32
C MET A 218 9.96 1.54 21.03
N ARG A 219 8.84 1.87 20.36
CA ARG A 219 7.49 1.61 20.87
C ARG A 219 7.24 0.11 21.05
N VAL A 220 7.65 -0.70 20.08
CA VAL A 220 7.44 -2.16 20.11
C VAL A 220 8.37 -2.86 21.10
N SER A 221 9.65 -2.49 21.16
CA SER A 221 10.62 -3.11 22.06
C SER A 221 10.49 -2.65 23.52
N GLY A 222 9.80 -1.53 23.75
CA GLY A 222 9.88 -0.77 24.98
C GLY A 222 11.18 0.06 25.06
N PHE A 223 11.18 1.06 25.92
CA PHE A 223 12.38 1.85 26.21
C PHE A 223 12.45 2.26 27.68
N GLU A 224 13.50 1.81 28.38
CA GLU A 224 13.73 2.07 29.80
C GLU A 224 12.45 1.84 30.63
N SER A 225 11.95 2.88 31.31
CA SER A 225 10.77 2.85 32.18
C SER A 225 9.47 3.24 31.47
N LEU A 226 9.52 3.53 30.17
CA LEU A 226 8.36 3.96 29.39
C LEU A 226 7.58 2.75 28.86
N THR A 227 6.27 2.79 29.05
CA THR A 227 5.33 1.90 28.38
C THR A 227 5.23 2.22 26.87
N PRO A 228 4.76 1.29 26.02
CA PRO A 228 4.56 1.56 24.59
C PRO A 228 3.69 2.80 24.32
N GLU A 229 2.59 2.99 25.05
CA GLU A 229 1.71 4.17 24.90
C GLU A 229 2.44 5.48 25.30
N GLU A 230 3.31 5.43 26.31
CA GLU A 230 4.13 6.58 26.71
C GLU A 230 5.22 6.88 25.67
N VAL A 231 5.89 5.85 25.13
CA VAL A 231 6.85 6.02 24.02
C VAL A 231 6.17 6.66 22.82
N GLU A 232 4.97 6.21 22.45
CA GLU A 232 4.18 6.79 21.36
C GLU A 232 3.84 8.26 21.60
N SER A 233 3.33 8.58 22.80
CA SER A 233 3.02 9.96 23.18
C SER A 233 4.25 10.87 23.15
N VAL A 234 5.39 10.40 23.68
CA VAL A 234 6.65 11.16 23.69
C VAL A 234 7.17 11.36 22.28
N ASN A 235 7.15 10.31 21.44
CA ASN A 235 7.62 10.38 20.05
C ASN A 235 6.88 11.45 19.24
N ALA A 236 5.58 11.64 19.48
CA ALA A 236 4.81 12.70 18.83
C ALA A 236 5.35 14.10 19.12
N ASP A 237 5.91 14.31 20.31
CA ASP A 237 6.46 15.60 20.75
C ASP A 237 7.93 15.78 20.33
N VAL A 238 8.75 14.72 20.36
CA VAL A 238 10.21 14.83 20.18
C VAL A 238 10.73 14.55 18.78
N LEU A 239 10.01 13.79 17.95
CA LEU A 239 10.44 13.53 16.57
C LEU A 239 10.62 14.80 15.73
N PRO A 240 9.76 15.83 15.83
CA PRO A 240 9.96 17.10 15.12
C PRO A 240 11.24 17.86 15.53
N LEU A 241 11.85 17.51 16.68
CA LEU A 241 13.06 18.16 17.18
C LEU A 241 14.33 17.62 16.50
N LEU A 242 14.25 16.52 15.73
CA LEU A 242 15.42 15.96 15.06
C LEU A 242 15.98 16.91 14.00
N GLY A 243 17.25 17.30 14.18
CA GLY A 243 17.95 18.24 13.31
C GLY A 243 17.75 19.71 13.67
N GLU A 244 17.04 20.00 14.76
CA GLU A 244 16.90 21.35 15.32
C GLU A 244 18.12 21.75 16.18
N SER A 245 18.19 23.03 16.57
CA SER A 245 19.27 23.53 17.44
C SER A 245 19.26 22.87 18.82
N GLU A 246 20.42 22.74 19.46
CA GLU A 246 20.52 22.13 20.80
C GLU A 246 19.59 22.78 21.84
N ASN A 247 19.41 24.11 21.75
CA ASN A 247 18.52 24.85 22.64
C ASN A 247 17.05 24.48 22.40
N THR A 248 16.63 24.40 21.13
CA THR A 248 15.28 23.96 20.74
C THR A 248 15.01 22.54 21.23
N VAL A 249 15.97 21.63 21.04
CA VAL A 249 15.88 20.23 21.48
C VAL A 249 15.73 20.14 23.00
N LYS A 250 16.58 20.84 23.76
CA LYS A 250 16.50 20.87 25.24
C LYS A 250 15.15 21.37 25.74
N GLN A 251 14.63 22.47 25.17
CA GLN A 251 13.33 23.03 25.54
C GLN A 251 12.18 22.07 25.20
N GLY A 252 12.20 21.48 24.01
CA GLY A 252 11.17 20.52 23.59
C GLY A 252 11.15 19.24 24.46
N ILE A 253 12.33 18.73 24.84
CA ILE A 253 12.43 17.59 25.77
C ILE A 253 11.85 17.95 27.14
N ALA A 254 12.17 19.14 27.67
CA ALA A 254 11.62 19.58 28.96
C ALA A 254 10.08 19.70 28.92
N GLN A 255 9.53 20.20 27.80
CA GLN A 255 8.07 20.26 27.60
C GLN A 255 7.44 18.87 27.52
N ALA A 256 8.04 17.94 26.79
CA ALA A 256 7.57 16.55 26.69
C ALA A 256 7.62 15.85 28.06
N ALA A 257 8.69 16.07 28.84
CA ALA A 257 8.84 15.53 30.19
C ALA A 257 7.76 16.07 31.14
N ALA A 258 7.50 17.38 31.12
CA ALA A 258 6.45 18.00 31.94
C ALA A 258 5.04 17.48 31.57
N LYS A 259 4.77 17.31 30.27
CA LYS A 259 3.50 16.75 29.78
C LYS A 259 3.31 15.30 30.24
N LEU A 260 4.36 14.46 30.11
CA LEU A 260 4.33 13.08 30.58
C LEU A 260 4.17 12.99 32.10
N ALA A 261 4.92 13.80 32.86
CA ALA A 261 4.83 13.87 34.31
C ALA A 261 3.40 14.20 34.78
N LYS A 262 2.74 15.18 34.13
CA LYS A 262 1.33 15.51 34.39
C LYS A 262 0.41 14.32 34.16
N SER A 263 0.60 13.57 33.06
CA SER A 263 -0.21 12.38 32.77
C SER A 263 -0.01 11.25 33.79
N LYS A 264 1.18 11.16 34.38
CA LYS A 264 1.54 10.18 35.43
C LYS A 264 1.29 10.68 36.86
N SER A 265 0.74 11.89 37.02
CA SER A 265 0.58 12.56 38.33
C SER A 265 1.89 12.67 39.13
N ILE A 266 3.02 12.82 38.44
CA ILE A 266 4.34 13.03 39.05
C ILE A 266 4.52 14.53 39.34
N THR A 267 4.83 14.87 40.60
CA THR A 267 5.02 16.27 41.04
C THR A 267 6.44 16.56 41.54
N SER A 268 7.27 15.54 41.71
CA SER A 268 8.66 15.64 42.16
C SER A 268 9.55 16.19 41.04
N GLU A 269 10.22 17.31 41.28
CA GLU A 269 11.15 17.91 40.30
C GLU A 269 12.24 16.92 39.86
N SER A 270 12.78 16.16 40.81
CA SER A 270 13.80 15.14 40.54
C SER A 270 13.32 14.03 39.61
N ASP A 271 12.03 13.66 39.67
CA ASP A 271 11.47 12.63 38.81
C ASP A 271 11.10 13.18 37.42
N ILE A 272 10.72 14.46 37.34
CA ILE A 272 10.55 15.16 36.06
C ILE A 272 11.89 15.27 35.33
N GLU A 273 12.99 15.57 36.04
CA GLU A 273 14.34 15.62 35.49
C GLU A 273 14.80 14.25 34.96
N LYS A 274 14.51 13.16 35.71
CA LYS A 274 14.76 11.79 35.22
C LYS A 274 13.97 11.49 33.95
N LEU A 275 12.70 11.88 33.87
CA LEU A 275 11.91 11.73 32.63
C LEU A 275 12.54 12.50 31.48
N GLY A 276 13.03 13.73 31.71
CA GLY A 276 13.78 14.49 30.71
C GLY A 276 15.02 13.75 30.21
N THR A 277 15.76 13.12 31.12
CA THR A 277 16.93 12.29 30.78
C THR A 277 16.54 11.06 29.96
N THR A 278 15.50 10.32 30.36
CA THR A 278 14.98 9.16 29.60
C THR A 278 14.50 9.58 28.20
N ILE A 279 13.78 10.70 28.08
CA ILE A 279 13.31 11.21 26.79
C ILE A 279 14.49 11.63 25.89
N SER A 280 15.52 12.25 26.47
CA SER A 280 16.76 12.57 25.75
C SER A 280 17.46 11.31 25.22
N SER A 281 17.63 10.29 26.07
CA SER A 281 18.15 8.98 25.69
C SER A 281 17.33 8.30 24.60
N LEU A 282 15.99 8.41 24.66
CA LEU A 282 15.09 7.86 23.65
C LEU A 282 15.33 8.52 22.30
N LEU A 283 15.37 9.86 22.27
CA LEU A 283 15.61 10.62 21.03
C LEU A 283 16.96 10.29 20.41
N ALA A 284 18.02 10.23 21.22
CA ALA A 284 19.36 9.83 20.79
C ALA A 284 19.37 8.39 20.23
N LYS A 285 18.63 7.47 20.86
CA LYS A 285 18.51 6.09 20.38
C LYS A 285 17.79 6.00 19.04
N ILE A 286 16.71 6.76 18.87
CA ILE A 286 15.96 6.86 17.61
C ILE A 286 16.87 7.35 16.50
N GLN A 287 17.63 8.43 16.74
CA GLN A 287 18.58 8.96 15.77
C GLN A 287 19.63 7.92 15.38
N SER A 288 20.24 7.24 16.36
CA SER A 288 21.25 6.20 16.11
C SER A 288 20.71 5.04 15.27
N ILE A 289 19.45 4.60 15.51
CA ILE A 289 18.81 3.55 14.70
C ILE A 289 18.54 4.06 13.28
N ALA A 290 18.04 5.29 13.12
CA ALA A 290 17.76 5.87 11.82
C ALA A 290 19.03 5.97 10.96
N GLU A 291 20.14 6.45 11.54
CA GLU A 291 21.46 6.51 10.90
C GLU A 291 21.98 5.12 10.53
N LYS A 292 21.80 4.12 11.41
CA LYS A 292 22.17 2.73 11.12
C LYS A 292 21.39 2.15 9.95
N VAL A 293 20.08 2.40 9.87
CA VAL A 293 19.24 1.95 8.75
C VAL A 293 19.72 2.59 7.44
N GLN A 294 20.00 3.90 7.46
CA GLN A 294 20.56 4.61 6.33
C GLN A 294 21.89 4.02 5.87
N ASN A 295 22.85 3.86 6.78
CA ASN A 295 24.19 3.34 6.48
C ASN A 295 24.17 1.88 5.99
N ASN A 296 23.26 1.06 6.52
CA ASN A 296 23.11 -0.31 6.04
C ASN A 296 22.51 -0.34 4.62
N THR A 297 21.56 0.55 4.34
CA THR A 297 20.93 0.63 3.01
C THR A 297 21.91 1.18 1.97
N SER A 298 22.76 2.15 2.33
CA SER A 298 23.77 2.69 1.40
C SER A 298 24.78 1.63 1.00
N LYS A 299 25.23 0.78 1.93
CA LYS A 299 26.15 -0.35 1.63
C LYS A 299 25.58 -1.42 0.70
N MET A 300 24.27 -1.39 0.42
CA MET A 300 23.63 -2.26 -0.59
C MET A 300 23.66 -1.64 -1.98
N ILE A 301 24.27 -0.47 -2.16
CA ILE A 301 24.33 0.26 -3.42
C ILE A 301 25.79 0.28 -3.89
N ALA A 302 26.01 0.06 -5.19
CA ALA A 302 27.35 -0.10 -5.75
C ALA A 302 28.29 1.11 -5.52
N ASP A 303 27.75 2.34 -5.53
CA ASP A 303 28.49 3.58 -5.25
C ASP A 303 28.25 4.12 -3.83
N GLU A 304 27.53 3.35 -2.99
CA GLU A 304 27.09 3.71 -1.64
C GLU A 304 26.28 5.03 -1.55
N GLN A 305 25.71 5.51 -2.65
CA GLN A 305 24.93 6.74 -2.68
C GLN A 305 23.45 6.46 -2.96
N PHE A 306 22.55 7.14 -2.23
CA PHE A 306 21.15 7.13 -2.64
C PHE A 306 20.97 7.97 -3.90
N LEU A 307 19.86 7.75 -4.59
CA LEU A 307 19.54 8.54 -5.77
C LEU A 307 19.36 10.02 -5.40
N THR A 308 19.80 10.90 -6.28
CA THR A 308 19.40 12.31 -6.23
C THR A 308 18.04 12.48 -6.88
N GLN A 309 17.36 13.58 -6.54
CA GLN A 309 16.08 13.92 -7.18
C GLN A 309 16.28 14.19 -8.69
N GLN A 310 17.44 14.73 -9.08
CA GLN A 310 17.83 14.96 -10.46
C GLN A 310 17.99 13.66 -11.25
N GLN A 311 18.58 12.61 -10.67
CA GLN A 311 18.70 11.30 -11.33
C GLN A 311 17.33 10.65 -11.58
N VAL A 312 16.40 10.79 -10.63
CA VAL A 312 15.01 10.36 -10.85
C VAL A 312 14.36 11.18 -11.96
N ALA A 313 14.56 12.50 -11.97
CA ALA A 313 14.06 13.38 -13.02
C ALA A 313 14.60 13.03 -14.42
N GLU A 314 15.89 12.68 -14.52
CA GLU A 314 16.51 12.20 -15.76
C GLU A 314 15.89 10.89 -16.25
N THR A 315 15.62 9.96 -15.33
CA THR A 315 14.92 8.72 -15.66
C THR A 315 13.54 9.01 -16.25
N VAL A 316 12.76 9.89 -15.61
CA VAL A 316 11.41 10.27 -16.09
C VAL A 316 11.47 10.97 -17.46
N LEU A 317 12.46 11.85 -17.66
CA LEU A 317 12.69 12.51 -18.95
C LEU A 317 12.99 11.48 -20.05
N MET A 318 13.84 10.48 -19.77
CA MET A 318 14.14 9.39 -20.71
C MET A 318 12.92 8.53 -21.02
N LEU A 319 12.14 8.15 -20.01
CA LEU A 319 10.92 7.36 -20.20
C LEU A 319 9.82 8.11 -20.96
N SER A 320 9.93 9.44 -21.06
CA SER A 320 8.99 10.28 -21.80
C SER A 320 9.41 10.55 -23.25
N ASP A 321 10.62 10.13 -23.64
CA ASP A 321 11.10 10.21 -25.03
C ASP A 321 10.22 9.37 -25.96
N ASP A 322 9.92 9.89 -27.15
CA ASP A 322 9.01 9.24 -28.11
C ASP A 322 9.47 7.83 -28.51
N ASN A 323 10.76 7.64 -28.76
CA ASN A 323 11.30 6.35 -29.22
C ASN A 323 11.40 5.36 -28.05
N ILE A 324 11.91 5.83 -26.90
CA ILE A 324 12.06 4.98 -25.72
C ILE A 324 10.70 4.54 -25.19
N ALA A 325 9.74 5.46 -25.09
CA ALA A 325 8.42 5.18 -24.55
C ALA A 325 7.66 4.13 -25.39
N GLN A 326 7.82 4.16 -26.73
CA GLN A 326 7.20 3.16 -27.60
C GLN A 326 7.73 1.74 -27.34
N ILE A 327 9.03 1.62 -27.03
CA ILE A 327 9.67 0.32 -26.74
C ILE A 327 9.25 -0.20 -25.35
N LEU A 328 9.07 0.71 -24.39
CA LEU A 328 8.85 0.37 -22.99
C LEU A 328 7.38 0.43 -22.54
N ASN A 329 6.42 0.60 -23.45
CA ASN A 329 5.00 0.67 -23.09
C ASN A 329 4.54 -0.54 -22.26
N GLY A 330 3.81 -0.26 -21.18
CA GLY A 330 3.29 -1.28 -20.27
C GLY A 330 4.35 -1.94 -19.39
N LYS A 331 5.52 -1.31 -19.22
CA LYS A 331 6.58 -1.82 -18.34
C LYS A 331 6.68 -1.04 -17.03
N VAL A 332 7.09 -1.75 -15.99
CA VAL A 332 7.56 -1.18 -14.73
C VAL A 332 9.09 -1.21 -14.78
N ILE A 333 9.69 -0.04 -14.94
CA ILE A 333 11.13 0.11 -15.13
C ILE A 333 11.81 0.23 -13.76
N PRO A 334 12.73 -0.69 -13.41
CA PRO A 334 13.51 -0.56 -12.19
C PRO A 334 14.33 0.73 -12.27
N GLY A 335 14.23 1.54 -11.23
CA GLY A 335 14.95 2.78 -11.06
C GLY A 335 15.75 2.79 -9.77
N ASP A 336 16.04 1.62 -9.20
CA ASP A 336 16.81 1.46 -7.98
C ASP A 336 18.19 0.86 -8.28
N ARG A 337 19.09 1.01 -7.30
CA ARG A 337 20.47 0.53 -7.34
C ARG A 337 20.76 -0.38 -6.14
N VAL A 338 19.71 -0.87 -5.47
CA VAL A 338 19.85 -1.52 -4.17
C VAL A 338 19.89 -3.03 -4.38
N PHE A 339 21.06 -3.61 -4.17
CA PHE A 339 21.28 -5.05 -4.23
C PHE A 339 21.00 -5.69 -2.88
N TYR A 340 19.90 -6.42 -2.76
CA TYR A 340 19.66 -7.30 -1.62
C TYR A 340 18.92 -8.58 -2.03
N PRO A 341 19.12 -9.69 -1.30
CA PRO A 341 18.45 -10.94 -1.61
C PRO A 341 16.95 -10.87 -1.32
N VAL A 342 16.14 -11.10 -2.35
CA VAL A 342 14.69 -11.23 -2.22
C VAL A 342 14.37 -12.68 -1.86
N LYS A 343 13.70 -12.90 -0.72
CA LYS A 343 13.23 -14.24 -0.35
C LYS A 343 12.02 -14.61 -1.22
N PRO A 344 11.94 -15.85 -1.73
CA PRO A 344 10.73 -16.31 -2.39
C PRO A 344 9.61 -16.39 -1.34
N HIS A 345 8.58 -15.57 -1.54
CA HIS A 345 7.38 -15.55 -0.70
C HIS A 345 6.20 -16.31 -1.33
N ILE A 346 6.43 -16.91 -2.49
CA ILE A 346 5.41 -17.48 -3.36
C ILE A 346 5.67 -18.96 -3.53
N ALA A 347 4.62 -19.76 -3.35
CA ALA A 347 4.61 -21.19 -3.64
C ALA A 347 3.51 -21.52 -4.66
N CYS A 348 3.78 -22.50 -5.53
CA CYS A 348 2.77 -23.11 -6.39
C CYS A 348 2.39 -24.52 -5.90
N SER A 349 3.29 -25.22 -5.19
CA SER A 349 3.02 -26.52 -4.56
C SER A 349 3.02 -26.42 -3.05
N ILE A 350 2.19 -27.24 -2.39
CA ILE A 350 2.19 -27.42 -0.93
C ILE A 350 2.29 -28.91 -0.59
N PRO A 351 2.92 -29.28 0.53
CA PRO A 351 2.91 -30.65 1.02
C PRO A 351 1.49 -31.14 1.31
N GLU A 352 1.22 -32.41 1.00
CA GLU A 352 -0.03 -33.04 1.40
C GLU A 352 -0.22 -32.97 2.93
N THR A 353 -1.33 -32.38 3.34
CA THR A 353 -1.63 -32.14 4.74
C THR A 353 -3.10 -32.42 4.99
N GLN A 354 -3.36 -33.33 5.92
CA GLN A 354 -4.72 -33.66 6.32
C GLN A 354 -5.34 -32.49 7.09
N ALA A 355 -6.56 -32.10 6.69
CA ALA A 355 -7.35 -31.09 7.40
C ALA A 355 -7.64 -31.56 8.82
N ASN A 356 -7.32 -30.74 9.83
CA ASN A 356 -7.73 -30.97 11.20
C ASN A 356 -8.19 -29.65 11.84
N PHE A 357 -9.51 -29.52 11.88
CA PHE A 357 -10.22 -28.38 12.46
C PHE A 357 -10.83 -28.70 13.82
N SER A 358 -10.50 -29.84 14.43
CA SER A 358 -11.13 -30.30 15.67
C SER A 358 -11.11 -29.23 16.76
N SER A 359 -12.31 -28.84 17.22
CA SER A 359 -12.54 -27.80 18.25
C SER A 359 -12.06 -26.39 17.88
N LYS A 360 -11.79 -26.13 16.60
CA LYS A 360 -11.36 -24.82 16.08
C LYS A 360 -12.56 -24.05 15.53
N VAL A 361 -12.66 -22.76 15.84
CA VAL A 361 -13.64 -21.85 15.22
C VAL A 361 -12.99 -21.13 14.04
N VAL A 362 -13.61 -21.25 12.87
CA VAL A 362 -13.20 -20.59 11.62
C VAL A 362 -14.26 -19.58 11.21
N VAL A 363 -13.86 -18.32 11.02
CA VAL A 363 -14.75 -17.28 10.47
C VAL A 363 -14.46 -17.11 8.99
N LEU A 364 -15.48 -17.27 8.15
CA LEU A 364 -15.42 -16.96 6.73
C LEU A 364 -16.15 -15.65 6.46
N ALA A 365 -15.47 -14.64 5.93
CA ALA A 365 -16.08 -13.43 5.42
C ALA A 365 -16.14 -13.48 3.88
N LEU A 366 -17.31 -13.19 3.31
CA LEU A 366 -17.58 -13.28 1.88
C LEU A 366 -18.04 -11.94 1.32
N ASP A 367 -17.33 -11.42 0.31
CA ASP A 367 -17.80 -10.35 -0.57
C ASP A 367 -18.07 -10.93 -1.97
N ALA A 368 -19.23 -11.59 -2.12
CA ALA A 368 -19.55 -12.33 -3.33
C ALA A 368 -19.72 -11.40 -4.53
N THR A 369 -19.18 -11.82 -5.67
CA THR A 369 -19.38 -11.16 -6.98
C THR A 369 -20.42 -11.92 -7.81
N ASP A 370 -20.36 -13.25 -7.76
CA ASP A 370 -21.30 -14.14 -8.43
C ASP A 370 -21.55 -15.43 -7.60
N GLU A 371 -22.38 -16.33 -8.12
CA GLU A 371 -22.78 -17.57 -7.44
C GLU A 371 -21.61 -18.53 -7.17
N SER A 372 -20.53 -18.46 -7.95
CA SER A 372 -19.38 -19.34 -7.75
C SER A 372 -18.62 -19.00 -6.46
N ASP A 373 -18.62 -17.73 -6.03
CA ASP A 373 -18.05 -17.30 -4.75
C ASP A 373 -18.86 -17.88 -3.56
N VAL A 374 -20.19 -17.94 -3.72
CA VAL A 374 -21.11 -18.54 -2.74
C VAL A 374 -20.88 -20.05 -2.67
N THR A 375 -20.79 -20.70 -3.83
CA THR A 375 -20.51 -22.15 -3.97
C THR A 375 -19.16 -22.51 -3.34
N ARG A 376 -18.14 -21.69 -3.55
CA ARG A 376 -16.83 -21.84 -2.89
C ARG A 376 -16.96 -21.75 -1.38
N THR A 377 -17.61 -20.71 -0.88
CA THR A 377 -17.77 -20.48 0.56
C THR A 377 -18.49 -21.66 1.23
N GLU A 378 -19.57 -22.13 0.61
CA GLU A 378 -20.30 -23.32 1.04
C GLU A 378 -19.40 -24.57 1.04
N SER A 379 -18.67 -24.84 -0.03
CA SER A 379 -17.77 -26.00 -0.13
C SER A 379 -16.67 -25.97 0.93
N LEU A 380 -16.07 -24.81 1.18
CA LEU A 380 -15.05 -24.65 2.22
C LEU A 380 -15.64 -24.86 3.60
N ALA A 381 -16.81 -24.27 3.89
CA ALA A 381 -17.48 -24.44 5.19
C ALA A 381 -17.81 -25.91 5.46
N GLN A 382 -18.38 -26.64 4.48
CA GLN A 382 -18.66 -28.07 4.62
C GLN A 382 -17.41 -28.90 4.92
N LYS A 383 -16.31 -28.63 4.21
CA LYS A 383 -15.04 -29.34 4.43
C LYS A 383 -14.43 -29.05 5.79
N ILE A 384 -14.54 -27.81 6.27
CA ILE A 384 -14.08 -27.41 7.60
C ILE A 384 -14.90 -28.12 8.70
N GLU A 385 -16.23 -28.14 8.59
CA GLU A 385 -17.12 -28.81 9.56
C GLU A 385 -16.94 -30.33 9.54
N SER A 386 -16.79 -30.92 8.35
CA SER A 386 -16.50 -32.35 8.19
C SER A 386 -15.16 -32.75 8.80
N ALA A 387 -14.20 -31.81 8.88
CA ALA A 387 -12.91 -31.98 9.55
C ALA A 387 -12.93 -31.58 11.04
N GLY A 388 -14.11 -31.43 11.64
CA GLY A 388 -14.32 -31.21 13.08
C GLY A 388 -14.31 -29.75 13.54
N GLY A 389 -14.31 -28.79 12.60
CA GLY A 389 -14.37 -27.36 12.90
C GLY A 389 -15.78 -26.82 13.11
N LYS A 390 -15.87 -25.61 13.66
CA LYS A 390 -17.11 -24.81 13.67
C LYS A 390 -16.95 -23.62 12.73
N THR A 391 -17.95 -23.35 11.90
CA THR A 391 -17.92 -22.23 10.96
C THR A 391 -18.86 -21.10 11.37
N VAL A 392 -18.40 -19.86 11.18
CA VAL A 392 -19.24 -18.66 11.23
C VAL A 392 -19.05 -17.92 9.91
N ILE A 393 -20.13 -17.61 9.21
CA ILE A 393 -20.07 -16.98 7.89
C ILE A 393 -20.58 -15.55 7.97
N LEU A 394 -19.75 -14.58 7.58
CA LEU A 394 -20.08 -13.17 7.53
C LEU A 394 -20.24 -12.77 6.07
N ILE A 395 -21.46 -12.47 5.67
CA ILE A 395 -21.82 -12.16 4.28
C ILE A 395 -21.85 -10.64 4.14
N SER A 396 -21.07 -10.10 3.20
CA SER A 396 -21.13 -8.67 2.90
C SER A 396 -22.53 -8.27 2.47
N LYS A 397 -23.04 -7.14 2.95
CA LYS A 397 -24.32 -6.55 2.54
C LYS A 397 -24.42 -6.26 1.03
N THR A 398 -23.29 -6.25 0.32
CA THR A 398 -23.21 -6.11 -1.14
C THR A 398 -23.50 -7.41 -1.87
N SER A 399 -23.47 -8.56 -1.18
CA SER A 399 -23.79 -9.87 -1.75
C SER A 399 -25.29 -10.00 -2.02
N SER A 400 -25.65 -10.88 -2.96
CA SER A 400 -27.05 -11.10 -3.33
C SER A 400 -27.85 -11.78 -2.21
N LYS A 401 -29.17 -11.56 -2.16
CA LYS A 401 -30.08 -12.29 -1.25
C LYS A 401 -30.01 -13.81 -1.44
N ALA A 402 -29.81 -14.26 -2.67
CA ALA A 402 -29.61 -15.68 -2.97
C ALA A 402 -28.36 -16.26 -2.26
N ALA A 403 -27.31 -15.44 -2.07
CA ALA A 403 -26.15 -15.85 -1.29
C ALA A 403 -26.49 -16.05 0.20
N GLU A 404 -27.30 -15.15 0.76
CA GLU A 404 -27.80 -15.25 2.14
C GLU A 404 -28.65 -16.50 2.34
N GLU A 405 -29.64 -16.73 1.48
CA GLU A 405 -30.52 -17.90 1.55
C GLU A 405 -29.74 -19.22 1.44
N ARG A 406 -28.73 -19.28 0.56
CA ARG A 406 -27.92 -20.49 0.35
C ARG A 406 -26.99 -20.80 1.52
N LEU A 407 -26.47 -19.78 2.18
CA LEU A 407 -25.52 -19.92 3.29
C LEU A 407 -26.22 -19.97 4.67
N SER A 408 -27.53 -19.76 4.74
CA SER A 408 -28.32 -19.77 6.00
C SER A 408 -28.31 -21.10 6.75
N LYS A 409 -27.93 -22.19 6.08
CA LYS A 409 -27.74 -23.51 6.69
C LYS A 409 -26.52 -23.59 7.62
N PHE A 410 -25.62 -22.62 7.54
CA PHE A 410 -24.51 -22.43 8.48
C PHE A 410 -24.86 -21.32 9.48
N HIS A 411 -23.99 -21.10 10.47
CA HIS A 411 -24.11 -19.92 11.34
C HIS A 411 -23.70 -18.64 10.56
N SER A 412 -24.61 -18.11 9.75
CA SER A 412 -24.35 -16.98 8.85
C SER A 412 -25.02 -15.67 9.26
N HIS A 413 -24.35 -14.53 9.01
CA HIS A 413 -24.88 -13.19 9.26
C HIS A 413 -24.56 -12.23 8.11
N VAL A 414 -25.55 -11.49 7.64
CA VAL A 414 -25.34 -10.38 6.69
C VAL A 414 -24.90 -9.13 7.44
N MET A 415 -23.83 -8.48 6.98
CA MET A 415 -23.31 -7.28 7.64
C MET A 415 -22.52 -6.36 6.71
N ASP A 416 -22.31 -5.13 7.18
CA ASP A 416 -21.42 -4.18 6.53
C ASP A 416 -19.96 -4.46 6.89
N LEU A 417 -19.23 -5.12 5.99
CA LEU A 417 -17.80 -5.41 6.19
C LEU A 417 -16.91 -4.16 6.06
N THR A 418 -17.42 -3.06 5.48
CA THR A 418 -16.65 -1.81 5.33
C THR A 418 -16.55 -1.01 6.64
N SER A 419 -17.33 -1.39 7.65
CA SER A 419 -17.37 -0.77 8.98
C SER A 419 -16.50 -1.53 9.98
N GLN A 420 -15.44 -0.86 10.43
CA GLN A 420 -14.51 -1.40 11.43
C GLN A 420 -15.23 -1.80 12.74
N GLU A 421 -16.17 -0.97 13.20
CA GLU A 421 -16.93 -1.24 14.43
C GLU A 421 -17.82 -2.47 14.30
N ASN A 422 -18.50 -2.62 13.15
CA ASN A 422 -19.37 -3.77 12.90
C ASN A 422 -18.55 -5.07 12.84
N VAL A 423 -17.42 -5.07 12.13
CA VAL A 423 -16.50 -6.22 12.05
C VAL A 423 -16.00 -6.59 13.44
N LYS A 424 -15.48 -5.61 14.21
CA LYS A 424 -15.01 -5.82 15.58
C LYS A 424 -16.08 -6.44 16.48
N ARG A 425 -17.30 -5.86 16.47
CA ARG A 425 -18.41 -6.36 17.28
C ARG A 425 -18.77 -7.80 16.92
N MET A 426 -18.83 -8.11 15.63
CA MET A 426 -19.22 -9.45 15.17
C MET A 426 -18.16 -10.50 15.52
N LEU A 427 -16.87 -10.20 15.32
CA LEU A 427 -15.78 -11.11 15.68
C LEU A 427 -15.70 -11.36 17.20
N ASN A 428 -15.92 -10.33 18.02
CA ASN A 428 -16.02 -10.49 19.47
C ASN A 428 -17.24 -11.34 19.88
N THR A 429 -18.38 -11.13 19.22
CA THR A 429 -19.60 -11.91 19.47
C THR A 429 -19.39 -13.38 19.11
N ALA A 430 -18.79 -13.67 17.96
CA ALA A 430 -18.43 -15.03 17.56
C ALA A 430 -17.47 -15.68 18.56
N THR A 431 -16.47 -14.94 19.03
CA THR A 431 -15.52 -15.41 20.06
C THR A 431 -16.23 -15.80 21.36
N GLN A 432 -17.20 -14.99 21.81
CA GLN A 432 -17.94 -15.21 23.05
C GLN A 432 -19.02 -16.30 22.94
N LYS A 433 -19.71 -16.38 21.81
CA LYS A 433 -20.89 -17.26 21.63
C LYS A 433 -20.54 -18.61 21.03
N VAL A 434 -19.54 -18.68 20.15
CA VAL A 434 -19.17 -19.91 19.42
C VAL A 434 -17.90 -20.53 19.99
N GLY A 435 -16.91 -19.70 20.31
CA GLY A 435 -15.64 -20.07 20.93
C GLY A 435 -14.44 -19.32 20.35
N PRO A 436 -13.23 -19.53 20.89
CA PRO A 436 -12.02 -18.86 20.44
C PRO A 436 -11.76 -19.06 18.94
N ILE A 437 -11.71 -17.94 18.21
CA ILE A 437 -11.39 -17.93 16.77
C ILE A 437 -9.90 -18.18 16.62
N ASN A 438 -9.53 -19.09 15.72
CA ASN A 438 -8.12 -19.33 15.41
C ASN A 438 -7.76 -19.11 13.93
N THR A 439 -8.77 -19.05 13.08
CA THR A 439 -8.61 -18.89 11.64
C THR A 439 -9.71 -17.97 11.14
N VAL A 440 -9.32 -16.96 10.39
CA VAL A 440 -10.23 -16.11 9.63
C VAL A 440 -9.89 -16.24 8.15
N ILE A 441 -10.91 -16.29 7.31
CA ILE A 441 -10.77 -16.42 5.86
C ILE A 441 -11.62 -15.31 5.23
N TYR A 442 -11.02 -14.46 4.42
CA TYR A 442 -11.72 -13.42 3.67
C TYR A 442 -11.71 -13.77 2.18
N ILE A 443 -12.90 -13.96 1.60
CA ILE A 443 -13.11 -14.31 0.20
C ILE A 443 -13.51 -13.03 -0.53
N THR A 444 -12.58 -12.51 -1.33
CA THR A 444 -12.72 -11.22 -2.03
C THR A 444 -13.64 -11.26 -3.25
N GLY A 445 -13.89 -12.45 -3.81
CA GLY A 445 -14.63 -12.62 -5.05
C GLY A 445 -13.78 -12.31 -6.29
N LYS A 446 -14.41 -11.73 -7.33
CA LYS A 446 -13.80 -11.51 -8.64
C LYS A 446 -13.85 -10.04 -9.03
N VAL A 447 -12.83 -9.60 -9.78
CA VAL A 447 -12.88 -8.28 -10.40
C VAL A 447 -13.88 -8.33 -11.56
N PRO A 448 -14.91 -7.48 -11.58
CA PRO A 448 -15.85 -7.40 -12.70
C PRO A 448 -15.12 -7.09 -14.02
N GLN A 449 -15.50 -7.80 -15.09
CA GLN A 449 -14.84 -7.68 -16.41
C GLN A 449 -15.68 -6.92 -17.45
N ASN A 450 -16.81 -6.35 -17.03
CA ASN A 450 -17.78 -5.69 -17.89
C ASN A 450 -17.33 -4.31 -18.42
N SER A 451 -16.31 -3.69 -17.81
CA SER A 451 -15.82 -2.36 -18.20
C SER A 451 -14.30 -2.27 -18.09
N LYS A 452 -13.69 -1.45 -18.96
CA LYS A 452 -12.29 -1.01 -18.80
C LYS A 452 -12.17 -0.14 -17.55
N PHE A 453 -11.07 -0.22 -16.82
CA PHE A 453 -10.80 0.69 -15.70
C PHE A 453 -10.81 2.15 -16.14
N VAL A 454 -10.23 2.47 -17.30
CA VAL A 454 -10.17 3.86 -17.79
C VAL A 454 -11.53 4.49 -18.10
N ASP A 455 -12.58 3.68 -18.19
CA ASP A 455 -13.96 4.11 -18.45
C ASP A 455 -14.84 4.12 -17.18
N LEU A 456 -14.31 3.69 -16.03
CA LEU A 456 -15.06 3.65 -14.78
C LEU A 456 -15.37 5.06 -14.26
N SER A 457 -16.54 5.19 -13.62
CA SER A 457 -16.81 6.34 -12.76
C SER A 457 -15.91 6.29 -11.52
N ARG A 458 -15.70 7.44 -10.88
CA ARG A 458 -14.95 7.49 -9.62
C ARG A 458 -15.57 6.61 -8.54
N LYS A 459 -16.90 6.60 -8.45
CA LYS A 459 -17.67 5.77 -7.52
C LYS A 459 -17.40 4.28 -7.72
N ASP A 460 -17.38 3.81 -8.97
CA ASP A 460 -17.15 2.39 -9.26
C ASP A 460 -15.71 1.99 -8.95
N TRP A 461 -14.74 2.86 -9.26
CA TRP A 461 -13.35 2.66 -8.89
C TRP A 461 -13.15 2.59 -7.37
N ASP A 462 -13.72 3.54 -6.63
CA ASP A 462 -13.64 3.56 -5.16
C ASP A 462 -14.29 2.29 -4.56
N GLY A 463 -15.39 1.81 -5.16
CA GLY A 463 -16.00 0.53 -4.80
C GLY A 463 -15.06 -0.68 -4.98
N LEU A 464 -14.28 -0.73 -6.06
CA LEU A 464 -13.27 -1.78 -6.27
C LEU A 464 -12.11 -1.66 -5.26
N VAL A 465 -11.62 -0.45 -5.01
CA VAL A 465 -10.56 -0.21 -4.01
C VAL A 465 -11.03 -0.62 -2.61
N ASP A 466 -12.28 -0.30 -2.25
CA ASP A 466 -12.86 -0.73 -0.99
C ASP A 466 -12.99 -2.25 -0.90
N LYS A 467 -13.51 -2.90 -1.96
CA LYS A 467 -13.70 -4.36 -2.00
C LYS A 467 -12.38 -5.14 -1.89
N PHE A 468 -11.34 -4.73 -2.61
CA PHE A 468 -10.13 -5.53 -2.76
C PHE A 468 -8.93 -5.08 -1.91
N ILE A 469 -8.98 -3.88 -1.32
CA ILE A 469 -7.85 -3.35 -0.53
C ILE A 469 -8.31 -2.93 0.87
N ASN A 470 -9.25 -1.98 0.98
CA ASN A 470 -9.58 -1.39 2.28
C ASN A 470 -10.38 -2.35 3.18
N THR A 471 -11.36 -3.06 2.64
CA THR A 471 -12.20 -3.99 3.41
C THR A 471 -11.42 -5.22 3.88
N PRO A 472 -10.58 -5.86 3.05
CA PRO A 472 -9.67 -6.90 3.52
C PRO A 472 -8.74 -6.39 4.63
N ALA A 473 -8.19 -5.17 4.51
CA ALA A 473 -7.34 -4.59 5.55
C ALA A 473 -8.10 -4.38 6.87
N ILE A 474 -9.33 -3.84 6.84
CA ILE A 474 -10.18 -3.71 8.02
C ILE A 474 -10.40 -5.07 8.68
N PHE A 475 -10.82 -6.06 7.88
CA PHE A 475 -11.14 -7.38 8.41
C PHE A 475 -9.94 -8.07 9.03
N MET A 476 -8.77 -7.99 8.39
CA MET A 476 -7.54 -8.58 8.92
C MET A 476 -7.02 -7.85 10.16
N GLN A 477 -7.11 -6.52 10.20
CA GLN A 477 -6.70 -5.76 11.38
C GLN A 477 -7.58 -6.08 12.60
N GLU A 478 -8.91 -6.12 12.43
CA GLU A 478 -9.81 -6.47 13.53
C GLU A 478 -9.66 -7.92 13.99
N SER A 479 -9.33 -8.82 13.06
CA SER A 479 -9.02 -10.22 13.39
C SER A 479 -7.77 -10.35 14.27
N LEU A 480 -6.76 -9.48 14.08
CA LEU A 480 -5.60 -9.41 15.00
C LEU A 480 -6.02 -9.01 16.42
N GLY A 481 -7.03 -8.16 16.55
CA GLY A 481 -7.61 -7.78 17.85
C GLY A 481 -8.27 -8.96 18.59
N VAL A 482 -8.74 -9.98 17.86
CA VAL A 482 -9.25 -11.22 18.45
C VAL A 482 -8.12 -12.15 18.87
N PHE A 483 -7.13 -12.34 18.01
CA PHE A 483 -6.00 -13.23 18.30
C PHE A 483 -5.11 -12.69 19.43
N VAL A 484 -4.97 -11.36 19.49
CA VAL A 484 -4.13 -10.67 20.47
C VAL A 484 -4.89 -9.46 21.04
N PRO A 485 -5.87 -9.68 21.94
CA PRO A 485 -6.61 -8.60 22.57
C PRO A 485 -5.69 -7.58 23.25
N GLY A 486 -5.85 -6.30 22.88
CA GLY A 486 -5.01 -5.20 23.38
C GLY A 486 -3.61 -5.11 22.76
N GLY A 487 -3.24 -6.01 21.85
CA GLY A 487 -1.90 -6.09 21.27
C GLY A 487 -1.46 -4.84 20.49
N ALA A 488 -2.39 -4.12 19.86
CA ALA A 488 -2.08 -2.88 19.14
C ALA A 488 -1.43 -1.83 20.07
N LYS A 489 -2.02 -1.67 21.27
CA LYS A 489 -1.56 -0.77 22.33
C LYS A 489 -0.38 -1.32 23.12
N ASN A 490 -0.33 -2.63 23.31
CA ASN A 490 0.73 -3.32 24.04
C ASN A 490 1.40 -4.40 23.16
N PRO A 491 2.32 -4.00 22.25
CA PRO A 491 2.94 -4.90 21.28
C PRO A 491 3.59 -6.18 21.84
N PRO A 492 4.23 -6.17 23.04
CA PRO A 492 4.71 -7.39 23.68
C PRO A 492 3.70 -8.55 23.78
N LEU A 493 2.38 -8.26 23.82
CA LEU A 493 1.34 -9.29 23.86
C LEU A 493 1.31 -10.18 22.62
N PHE A 494 1.85 -9.73 21.49
CA PHE A 494 1.93 -10.52 20.25
C PHE A 494 2.90 -11.70 20.34
N LYS A 495 3.89 -11.62 21.24
CA LYS A 495 4.98 -12.60 21.31
C LYS A 495 4.45 -14.02 21.48
N GLY A 496 4.76 -14.88 20.52
CA GLY A 496 4.36 -16.30 20.54
C GLY A 496 2.87 -16.57 20.31
N LYS A 497 2.03 -15.54 20.12
CA LYS A 497 0.59 -15.72 19.81
C LYS A 497 0.41 -16.33 18.43
N GLU A 498 -0.59 -17.20 18.31
CA GLU A 498 -0.88 -17.99 17.11
C GLU A 498 -2.25 -17.60 16.54
N GLY A 499 -2.40 -17.73 15.22
CA GLY A 499 -3.61 -17.39 14.49
C GLY A 499 -3.36 -17.39 12.98
N ASN A 500 -4.38 -17.70 12.20
CA ASN A 500 -4.30 -17.74 10.74
C ASN A 500 -5.26 -16.72 10.13
N MET A 501 -4.74 -15.87 9.25
CA MET A 501 -5.49 -14.89 8.49
C MET A 501 -5.33 -15.20 7.01
N ILE A 502 -6.37 -15.64 6.33
CA ILE A 502 -6.26 -16.06 4.93
C ILE A 502 -7.09 -15.11 4.07
N ILE A 503 -6.48 -14.49 3.07
CA ILE A 503 -7.19 -13.78 2.00
C ILE A 503 -7.26 -14.71 0.78
N ILE A 504 -8.43 -14.88 0.20
CA ILE A 504 -8.67 -15.65 -1.01
C ILE A 504 -9.11 -14.70 -2.12
N GLY A 505 -8.32 -14.65 -3.19
CA GLY A 505 -8.59 -13.87 -4.39
C GLY A 505 -7.91 -12.49 -4.45
N PRO A 506 -8.30 -11.65 -5.42
CA PRO A 506 -9.35 -11.94 -6.41
C PRO A 506 -8.95 -13.08 -7.36
N ASP A 507 -9.94 -13.79 -7.88
CA ASP A 507 -9.71 -14.87 -8.84
C ASP A 507 -9.20 -14.34 -10.17
N MET A 508 -8.36 -15.13 -10.82
CA MET A 508 -8.02 -14.91 -12.22
C MET A 508 -9.22 -15.30 -13.10
N PRO A 509 -9.60 -14.50 -14.12
CA PRO A 509 -10.61 -14.90 -15.09
C PRO A 509 -10.24 -16.21 -15.79
N ALA A 510 -11.23 -17.07 -16.00
CA ALA A 510 -11.09 -18.37 -16.63
C ALA A 510 -11.83 -18.46 -17.97
N GLY A 511 -11.38 -19.36 -18.83
CA GLY A 511 -11.99 -19.64 -20.13
C GLY A 511 -11.09 -19.33 -21.33
N ALA A 512 -11.41 -19.95 -22.47
CA ALA A 512 -10.57 -19.93 -23.68
C ALA A 512 -10.40 -18.54 -24.33
N LYS A 513 -11.24 -17.56 -23.98
CA LYS A 513 -11.26 -16.21 -24.59
C LYS A 513 -10.82 -15.09 -23.65
N VAL A 514 -10.32 -15.42 -22.46
CA VAL A 514 -9.83 -14.41 -21.53
C VAL A 514 -8.67 -13.65 -22.15
N THR A 515 -8.76 -12.33 -22.15
CA THR A 515 -7.81 -11.39 -22.74
C THR A 515 -6.69 -11.01 -21.77
N GLY A 516 -5.60 -10.42 -22.29
CA GLY A 516 -4.53 -9.85 -21.45
C GLY A 516 -5.03 -8.70 -20.57
N ALA A 517 -5.97 -7.89 -21.07
CA ALA A 517 -6.54 -6.77 -20.33
C ALA A 517 -7.36 -7.24 -19.11
N GLU A 518 -8.16 -8.30 -19.26
CA GLU A 518 -8.93 -8.88 -18.14
C GLU A 518 -8.02 -9.40 -17.03
N ARG A 519 -6.92 -10.08 -17.40
CA ARG A 519 -5.90 -10.53 -16.44
C ARG A 519 -5.20 -9.34 -15.77
N ALA A 520 -4.81 -8.33 -16.55
CA ALA A 520 -4.12 -7.15 -16.04
C ALA A 520 -4.97 -6.37 -15.02
N ARG A 521 -6.30 -6.29 -15.22
CA ARG A 521 -7.23 -5.70 -14.23
C ARG A 521 -7.22 -6.45 -12.89
N VAL A 522 -7.22 -7.78 -12.91
CA VAL A 522 -7.10 -8.59 -11.69
C VAL A 522 -5.76 -8.37 -11.01
N GLU A 523 -4.69 -8.28 -11.79
CA GLU A 523 -3.34 -8.06 -11.26
C GLU A 523 -3.19 -6.72 -10.54
N VAL A 524 -3.99 -5.69 -10.83
CA VAL A 524 -4.01 -4.45 -10.03
C VAL A 524 -4.24 -4.73 -8.55
N PHE A 525 -5.21 -5.58 -8.24
CA PHE A 525 -5.58 -5.89 -6.88
C PHE A 525 -4.74 -7.01 -6.27
N ARG A 526 -4.34 -8.01 -7.06
CA ARG A 526 -3.36 -9.01 -6.59
C ARG A 526 -2.01 -8.38 -6.25
N GLY A 527 -1.56 -7.41 -7.05
CA GLY A 527 -0.36 -6.62 -6.80
C GLY A 527 -0.48 -5.67 -5.62
N ALA A 528 -1.70 -5.37 -5.15
CA ALA A 528 -1.91 -4.72 -3.86
C ALA A 528 -1.69 -5.71 -2.70
N LEU A 529 -2.29 -6.90 -2.81
CA LEU A 529 -2.34 -7.89 -1.73
C LEU A 529 -1.01 -8.59 -1.48
N ARG A 530 -0.19 -8.86 -2.52
CA ARG A 530 1.12 -9.51 -2.36
C ARG A 530 2.10 -8.71 -1.48
N PRO A 531 2.43 -7.44 -1.77
CA PRO A 531 3.31 -6.65 -0.93
C PRO A 531 2.66 -6.30 0.42
N PHE A 532 1.33 -6.20 0.48
CA PHE A 532 0.60 -6.04 1.74
C PHE A 532 0.82 -7.24 2.67
N ALA A 533 0.52 -8.45 2.21
CA ALA A 533 0.66 -9.68 3.00
C ALA A 533 2.12 -9.90 3.45
N THR A 534 3.10 -9.70 2.55
CA THR A 534 4.53 -9.86 2.90
C THR A 534 4.99 -8.84 3.93
N THR A 535 4.58 -7.56 3.78
CA THR A 535 4.91 -6.51 4.75
C THR A 535 4.31 -6.82 6.12
N VAL A 536 3.03 -7.18 6.19
CA VAL A 536 2.38 -7.49 7.47
C VAL A 536 2.99 -8.73 8.13
N ASN A 537 3.32 -9.78 7.37
CA ASN A 537 3.99 -10.94 7.97
C ASN A 537 5.37 -10.60 8.51
N GLN A 538 6.14 -9.75 7.83
CA GLN A 538 7.45 -9.33 8.33
C GLN A 538 7.34 -8.52 9.62
N GLU A 539 6.30 -7.69 9.75
CA GLU A 539 5.99 -7.00 11.00
C GLU A 539 5.60 -8.01 12.10
N LEU A 540 4.71 -8.95 11.80
CA LEU A 540 4.28 -9.97 12.76
C LEU A 540 5.44 -10.87 13.22
N SER A 541 6.27 -11.38 12.31
CA SER A 541 7.35 -12.32 12.63
C SER A 541 8.58 -11.63 13.20
N ASP A 542 9.10 -10.62 12.50
CA ASP A 542 10.44 -10.12 12.76
C ASP A 542 10.42 -9.02 13.81
N VAL A 543 9.32 -8.25 13.89
CA VAL A 543 9.17 -7.14 14.82
C VAL A 543 8.39 -7.55 16.06
N LEU A 544 7.17 -8.05 15.89
CA LEU A 544 6.26 -8.38 16.99
C LEU A 544 6.52 -9.77 17.60
N LYS A 545 7.38 -10.58 16.98
CA LYS A 545 7.71 -11.96 17.40
C LYS A 545 6.46 -12.84 17.56
N SER A 546 5.44 -12.57 16.76
CA SER A 546 4.20 -13.32 16.69
C SER A 546 4.33 -14.53 15.80
N LYS A 547 3.53 -15.55 16.08
CA LYS A 547 3.29 -16.70 15.20
C LYS A 547 1.99 -16.57 14.41
N VAL A 548 1.24 -15.47 14.58
CA VAL A 548 0.13 -15.14 13.69
C VAL A 548 0.67 -14.92 12.29
N ARG A 549 -0.02 -15.44 11.27
CA ARG A 549 0.39 -15.32 9.86
C ARG A 549 -0.77 -14.87 8.99
N MET A 550 -0.45 -14.04 8.00
CA MET A 550 -1.37 -13.63 6.94
C MET A 550 -1.03 -14.35 5.64
N GLN A 551 -1.84 -15.29 5.22
CA GLN A 551 -1.64 -15.99 3.96
C GLN A 551 -2.53 -15.40 2.86
N LEU A 552 -2.03 -15.45 1.63
CA LEU A 552 -2.74 -15.02 0.44
C LEU A 552 -2.85 -16.22 -0.51
N ILE A 553 -4.07 -16.61 -0.86
CA ILE A 553 -4.36 -17.63 -1.86
C ILE A 553 -4.91 -16.90 -3.09
N LEU A 554 -4.31 -17.13 -4.25
CA LEU A 554 -4.64 -16.47 -5.52
C LEU A 554 -5.16 -17.49 -6.54
N PRO A 555 -6.48 -17.79 -6.57
CA PRO A 555 -7.04 -18.87 -7.37
C PRO A 555 -7.10 -18.60 -8.88
N GLY A 556 -7.11 -19.66 -9.67
CA GLY A 556 -7.08 -19.59 -11.13
C GLY A 556 -5.66 -19.40 -11.69
N SER A 557 -5.48 -19.78 -12.95
CA SER A 557 -4.18 -19.78 -13.61
C SER A 557 -4.06 -18.69 -14.68
N VAL A 558 -2.81 -18.32 -15.00
CA VAL A 558 -2.49 -17.44 -16.14
C VAL A 558 -2.99 -18.02 -17.47
N GLU A 559 -3.05 -19.35 -17.58
CA GLU A 559 -3.54 -20.07 -18.76
C GLU A 559 -5.09 -20.00 -18.90
N GLY A 560 -5.78 -19.48 -17.88
CA GLY A 560 -7.24 -19.34 -17.87
C GLY A 560 -7.97 -20.60 -17.39
N THR A 561 -7.29 -21.46 -16.63
CA THR A 561 -7.90 -22.61 -15.96
C THR A 561 -8.80 -22.12 -14.81
N GLU A 562 -9.96 -22.75 -14.67
CA GLU A 562 -10.85 -22.46 -13.55
C GLU A 562 -10.21 -22.77 -12.20
N SER A 563 -10.55 -21.95 -11.20
CA SER A 563 -10.08 -22.16 -9.82
C SER A 563 -10.58 -23.48 -9.25
N ASN A 564 -9.72 -24.23 -8.55
CA ASN A 564 -10.13 -25.47 -7.93
C ASN A 564 -10.28 -25.33 -6.40
N ASN A 565 -11.52 -25.52 -5.90
CA ASN A 565 -11.83 -25.43 -4.47
C ASN A 565 -11.13 -26.50 -3.62
N ASP A 566 -10.77 -27.66 -4.17
CA ASP A 566 -9.96 -28.67 -3.47
C ASP A 566 -8.52 -28.19 -3.28
N ASN A 567 -7.92 -27.57 -4.30
CA ASN A 567 -6.58 -27.00 -4.19
C ASN A 567 -6.54 -25.86 -3.17
N ILE A 568 -7.56 -25.00 -3.16
CA ILE A 568 -7.74 -23.96 -2.13
C ILE A 568 -7.85 -24.61 -0.74
N MET A 569 -8.67 -25.65 -0.57
CA MET A 569 -8.83 -26.32 0.72
C MET A 569 -7.54 -27.01 1.20
N LYS A 570 -6.76 -27.59 0.28
CA LYS A 570 -5.42 -28.13 0.61
C LYS A 570 -4.52 -27.03 1.17
N ALA A 571 -4.53 -25.83 0.57
CA ALA A 571 -3.76 -24.69 1.07
C ALA A 571 -4.18 -24.24 2.46
N ILE A 572 -5.49 -24.11 2.69
CA ILE A 572 -6.05 -23.78 4.00
C ILE A 572 -5.63 -24.84 5.04
N SER A 573 -5.70 -26.12 4.68
CA SER A 573 -5.30 -27.23 5.56
C SER A 573 -3.81 -27.19 5.89
N TYR A 574 -2.97 -26.90 4.90
CA TYR A 574 -1.53 -26.74 5.10
C TYR A 574 -1.21 -25.59 6.07
N PHE A 575 -1.77 -24.41 5.85
CA PHE A 575 -1.54 -23.23 6.69
C PHE A 575 -2.02 -23.42 8.13
N THR A 576 -3.16 -24.08 8.31
CA THR A 576 -3.78 -24.28 9.64
C THR A 576 -3.25 -25.49 10.41
N SER A 577 -2.37 -26.30 9.79
CA SER A 577 -1.78 -27.49 10.40
C SER A 577 -0.64 -27.22 11.39
N GLY A 578 -0.08 -26.00 11.41
CA GLY A 578 1.13 -25.68 12.16
C GLY A 578 2.44 -26.13 11.49
N LYS A 579 2.39 -26.86 10.36
CA LYS A 579 3.60 -27.19 9.57
C LYS A 579 4.13 -26.01 8.76
N ALA A 580 3.30 -25.01 8.48
CA ALA A 580 3.67 -23.81 7.72
C ALA A 580 4.44 -22.76 8.55
N VAL A 581 4.68 -23.00 9.85
CA VAL A 581 5.06 -21.96 10.84
C VAL A 581 6.45 -21.33 10.58
N ASN A 582 7.27 -21.94 9.72
CA ASN A 582 8.61 -21.45 9.35
C ASN A 582 8.76 -21.04 7.87
N ASN A 583 7.71 -21.12 7.06
CA ASN A 583 7.88 -20.90 5.63
C ASN A 583 7.84 -19.40 5.28
N ALA A 584 8.82 -18.97 4.48
CA ALA A 584 8.78 -17.66 3.82
C ALA A 584 7.58 -17.56 2.83
N GLU A 585 7.05 -18.71 2.41
CA GLU A 585 5.95 -18.89 1.46
C GLU A 585 4.61 -18.57 2.12
N ILE A 586 4.14 -17.34 1.91
CA ILE A 586 2.87 -16.84 2.44
C ILE A 586 1.85 -16.52 1.33
N ILE A 587 2.29 -16.53 0.07
CA ILE A 587 1.45 -16.34 -1.11
C ILE A 587 1.40 -17.66 -1.86
N TYR A 588 0.20 -18.11 -2.22
CA TYR A 588 -0.03 -19.40 -2.85
C TYR A 588 -0.86 -19.26 -4.12
N TYR A 589 -0.36 -19.86 -5.21
CA TYR A 589 -1.09 -19.99 -6.47
C TYR A 589 -1.52 -21.45 -6.65
N PRO A 590 -2.71 -21.83 -6.14
CA PRO A 590 -3.16 -23.24 -6.11
C PRO A 590 -3.25 -23.90 -7.49
N ASP A 591 -3.51 -23.10 -8.53
CA ASP A 591 -3.89 -23.60 -9.85
C ASP A 591 -2.80 -23.35 -10.91
N GLU A 592 -1.62 -22.85 -10.50
CA GLU A 592 -0.44 -22.67 -11.37
C GLU A 592 0.49 -23.91 -11.37
N THR A 593 0.06 -25.00 -10.72
CA THR A 593 0.82 -26.25 -10.74
C THR A 593 0.75 -26.87 -12.13
N ARG A 594 1.91 -26.99 -12.78
CA ARG A 594 2.06 -27.90 -13.92
C ARG A 594 2.19 -29.31 -13.37
N SER A 595 1.26 -30.18 -13.77
CA SER A 595 1.31 -31.62 -13.53
C SER A 595 2.57 -32.25 -14.09
#